data_AF-A0A974TVC6-F1
#
_entry.id   AF-A0A974TVC6-F1
#
_cell.length_a   1.000
_cell.length_b   1.000
_cell.length_c   1.000
_cell.angle_alpha   90.00
_cell.angle_beta   90.00
_cell.angle_gamma   90.00
#
_symmetry.space_group_name_H-M   'P 1'
#
loop_
_entity.id
_entity.type
_entity.pdbx_description
1 polymer ?
#
loop_
_entity_poly.entity_id
_entity_poly.type
_entity_poly.pdbx_seq_one_letter_code
_entity_poly.pdbx_strand_id
1 'polypeptide(L)' 'MTRSALRQADAERLIKAAQKHGAVVQFDMKTLVATIIPAVHSPAPIDAGLLPDRILPSGIPARNGKEHWDED' A
#
# COMPACT_ATOMS: atom_id res chain seq x y z
N MET A 1 -25.98 -24.72 5.50
CA MET A 1 -24.98 -23.72 5.94
C MET A 1 -25.66 -22.78 6.90
N THR A 2 -25.33 -22.84 8.19
CA THR A 2 -25.84 -21.90 9.19
C THR A 2 -25.11 -20.57 9.00
N ARG A 3 -25.84 -19.47 8.74
CA ARG A 3 -25.27 -18.12 8.82
C ARG A 3 -24.91 -17.89 10.28
N SER A 4 -23.64 -18.09 10.61
CA SER A 4 -23.09 -17.72 11.92
C SER A 4 -23.44 -16.25 12.15
N ALA A 5 -24.30 -15.96 13.12
CA ALA A 5 -24.60 -14.59 13.49
C ALA A 5 -23.30 -13.93 13.97
N LEU A 6 -22.98 -12.74 13.44
CA LEU A 6 -21.83 -11.97 13.88
C LEU A 6 -21.99 -11.67 15.38
N ARG A 7 -21.17 -12.30 16.21
CA ARG A 7 -21.23 -12.08 17.66
C ARG A 7 -20.60 -10.72 17.96
N GLN A 8 -21.10 -10.06 19.00
CA GLN A 8 -20.54 -8.79 19.47
C GLN A 8 -19.03 -8.89 19.75
N ALA A 9 -18.58 -10.00 20.35
CA ALA A 9 -17.17 -10.26 20.60
C ALA A 9 -16.33 -10.33 19.32
N ASP A 10 -16.89 -10.85 18.22
CA ASP A 10 -16.18 -10.97 16.94
C ASP A 10 -16.13 -9.62 16.23
N ALA A 11 -17.21 -8.83 16.30
CA ALA A 11 -17.22 -7.45 15.80
C ALA A 11 -16.19 -6.59 16.53
N GLU A 12 -16.11 -6.69 17.87
CA GLU A 12 -15.13 -5.96 18.67
C GLU A 12 -13.69 -6.36 18.32
N ARG A 13 -13.42 -7.65 18.11
CA ARG A 13 -12.11 -8.14 17.66
C ARG A 13 -11.74 -7.58 16.28
N LEU A 14 -12.67 -7.57 15.33
CA LEU A 14 -12.44 -7.02 14.00
C LEU A 14 -12.14 -5.52 14.05
N ILE A 15 -12.87 -4.76 14.85
CA ILE A 15 -12.64 -3.32 15.02
C ILE A 15 -11.26 -3.06 15.64
N LYS A 16 -10.89 -3.78 16.69
CA LYS A 16 -9.56 -3.65 17.33
C LYS A 16 -8.43 -4.02 16.37
N ALA A 17 -8.59 -5.09 15.61
CA ALA A 17 -7.61 -5.50 14.62
C ALA A 17 -7.47 -4.45 13.51
N ALA A 18 -8.58 -3.94 13.00
CA ALA A 18 -8.58 -2.91 11.98
C ALA A 18 -7.88 -1.64 12.46
N GLN A 19 -8.18 -1.15 13.66
CA GLN A 19 -7.50 -0.01 14.27
C GLN A 19 -5.99 -0.24 14.39
N LYS A 20 -5.55 -1.43 14.82
CA LYS A 20 -4.13 -1.79 14.93
C LYS A 20 -3.40 -1.75 13.58
N HIS A 21 -4.09 -2.14 12.51
CA HIS A 21 -3.54 -2.22 11.16
C HIS A 21 -3.87 -0.99 10.30
N GLY A 22 -4.44 0.06 10.91
CA GLY A 22 -4.92 1.25 10.22
C GLY A 22 -6.12 1.02 9.30
N ALA A 23 -6.61 -0.21 9.14
CA ALA A 23 -7.68 -0.55 8.23
C ALA A 23 -9.05 -0.03 8.68
N VAL A 24 -9.96 0.13 7.73
CA VAL A 24 -11.37 0.44 7.97
C VAL A 24 -12.18 -0.85 7.77
N VAL A 25 -13.18 -1.09 8.62
CA VAL A 25 -14.11 -2.21 8.46
C VAL A 25 -15.51 -1.67 8.23
N GLN A 26 -16.12 -2.11 7.13
CA GLN A 26 -17.50 -1.83 6.79
C GLN A 26 -18.36 -3.05 7.12
N PHE A 27 -19.39 -2.87 7.94
CA PHE A 27 -20.36 -3.91 8.28
C PHE A 27 -21.69 -3.66 7.57
N ASP A 28 -22.14 -4.64 6.78
CA ASP A 28 -23.52 -4.67 6.30
C ASP A 28 -24.39 -5.41 7.32
N MET A 29 -25.24 -4.65 8.02
CA MET A 29 -26.12 -5.16 9.07
C MET A 29 -27.27 -6.03 8.55
N LYS A 30 -27.58 -5.98 7.24
CA LYS A 30 -28.64 -6.82 6.63
C LYS A 30 -28.11 -8.20 6.27
N THR A 31 -26.89 -8.27 5.73
CA THR A 31 -26.26 -9.52 5.29
C THR A 31 -25.30 -10.11 6.31
N LEU A 32 -24.94 -9.35 7.34
CA LEU A 32 -23.92 -9.66 8.34
C LEU A 32 -22.55 -9.93 7.73
N VAL A 33 -22.25 -9.26 6.61
CA VAL A 33 -20.96 -9.33 5.92
C VAL A 33 -20.08 -8.19 6.41
N ALA A 34 -18.84 -8.53 6.79
CA ALA A 34 -17.80 -7.58 7.12
C ALA A 34 -16.83 -7.45 5.93
N THR A 35 -16.64 -6.23 5.44
CA THR A 35 -15.67 -5.91 4.40
C THR A 35 -14.52 -5.15 5.02
N ILE A 36 -13.30 -5.66 4.87
CA ILE A 36 -12.08 -5.02 5.37
C ILE A 36 -11.48 -4.21 4.23
N ILE A 37 -11.40 -2.89 4.43
CA ILE A 37 -10.74 -1.97 3.53
C ILE A 37 -9.37 -1.67 4.16
N PRO A 38 -8.28 -2.28 3.67
CA PRO A 38 -6.95 -1.99 4.19
C PRO A 38 -6.64 -0.51 4.00
N ALA A 39 -6.14 0.15 5.03
CA ALA A 39 -5.67 1.51 4.86
C ALA A 39 -4.43 1.50 3.97
N VAL A 40 -4.50 2.25 2.90
CA VAL A 40 -3.37 2.65 2.06
C VAL A 40 -2.54 3.76 2.73
N HIS A 41 -2.69 3.95 4.06
CA HIS A 41 -1.99 4.96 4.84
C HIS A 41 -0.72 4.28 5.36
N SER A 42 0.47 4.42 4.81
CA SER A 42 1.00 5.22 3.72
C SER A 42 1.89 4.21 2.99
N PRO A 43 1.90 4.07 1.65
CA PRO A 43 3.14 3.62 1.05
C PRO A 43 4.19 4.57 1.63
N ALA A 44 5.25 4.04 2.24
CA ALA A 44 6.38 4.88 2.60
C ALA A 44 6.63 5.77 1.37
N PRO A 45 6.79 7.10 1.53
CA PRO A 45 7.16 7.93 0.40
C PRO A 45 8.25 7.19 -0.36
N ILE A 46 8.11 7.06 -1.67
CA ILE A 46 9.11 6.39 -2.50
C ILE A 46 10.52 7.00 -2.22
N ASP A 47 10.52 8.23 -1.73
CA ASP A 47 11.64 9.07 -1.33
C ASP A 47 12.09 8.90 0.14
N ALA A 48 11.44 8.07 0.97
CA ALA A 48 11.80 7.87 2.37
C ALA A 48 13.17 7.19 2.56
N GLY A 49 13.76 6.68 1.48
CA GLY A 49 15.12 6.16 1.41
C GLY A 49 16.11 7.06 0.65
N LEU A 50 15.72 8.26 0.22
CA LEU A 50 16.67 9.22 -0.35
C LEU A 50 17.47 9.84 0.80
N LEU A 51 18.63 9.24 1.04
CA LEU A 51 19.70 9.83 1.83
C LEU A 51 19.83 11.32 1.47
N PRO A 52 19.89 12.23 2.45
CA PRO A 52 20.12 13.64 2.15
C PRO A 52 21.46 13.75 1.40
N ASP A 53 21.35 14.24 0.17
CA ASP A 53 22.44 14.84 -0.58
C ASP A 53 23.63 13.91 -0.90
N ARG A 54 23.38 12.64 -1.23
CA ARG A 54 24.39 11.91 -2.02
C ARG A 54 24.44 12.53 -3.40
N ILE A 55 25.41 13.42 -3.58
CA ILE A 55 25.95 13.81 -4.89
C ILE A 55 26.09 12.51 -5.69
N LEU A 56 25.20 12.32 -6.68
CA LEU A 56 25.39 11.26 -7.66
C LEU A 56 26.78 11.50 -8.25
N PRO A 57 27.70 10.52 -8.25
CA PRO A 57 29.00 10.73 -8.87
C PRO A 57 28.75 11.18 -10.31
N SER A 58 29.14 12.43 -10.61
CA SER A 58 29.07 13.02 -11.94
C SER A 58 30.09 12.30 -12.82
N GLY A 59 29.77 11.08 -13.22
CA GLY A 59 30.84 10.14 -13.55
C GLY A 59 30.37 8.82 -14.14
N ILE A 60 29.29 8.82 -14.92
CA ILE A 60 29.26 8.03 -16.15
C ILE A 60 28.66 8.97 -17.20
N PRO A 61 29.43 9.51 -18.16
CA PRO A 61 28.80 10.18 -19.29
C PRO A 61 27.83 9.16 -19.90
N ALA A 62 26.57 9.55 -20.08
CA ALA A 62 25.68 8.77 -20.93
C ALA A 62 26.45 8.56 -22.24
N ARG A 63 26.82 7.31 -22.53
CA ARG A 63 27.47 6.92 -23.78
C ARG A 63 26.64 7.58 -24.88
N ASN A 64 27.29 8.46 -25.65
CA ASN A 64 26.55 9.44 -26.47
C ASN A 64 25.48 8.67 -27.25
N GLY A 65 24.23 9.11 -27.18
CA GLY A 65 23.10 8.38 -27.78
C GLY A 65 23.06 8.48 -29.30
N LYS A 66 24.23 8.55 -29.95
CA LYS A 66 24.37 8.77 -31.38
C LYS A 66 24.99 7.60 -32.15
N GLU A 67 25.38 6.52 -31.47
CA GLU A 67 26.11 5.39 -32.08
C GLU A 67 25.22 4.43 -32.91
N HIS A 68 23.90 4.65 -32.92
CA HIS A 68 22.91 3.79 -33.62
C HIS A 68 21.81 4.59 -34.34
N TRP A 69 22.09 5.82 -34.78
CA TRP A 69 21.25 6.41 -35.83
C TRP A 69 21.85 5.95 -37.14
N ASP A 70 21.21 4.97 -37.77
CA ASP A 70 21.51 4.57 -39.14
C ASP A 70 21.37 5.81 -40.03
N GLU A 71 22.49 6.43 -40.39
CA GLU A 71 22.58 7.36 -41.52
C GLU A 71 23.05 6.53 -42.72
N ASP A 72 22.24 6.57 -43.78
CA ASP A 72 22.31 5.88 -45.09
C ASP A 72 23.67 5.36 -45.57
#